data_AF-A0AAU3FL82-F1
#
_entry.id   AF-A0AAU3FL82-F1
#
_cell.length_a   1.000
_cell.length_b   1.000
_cell.length_c   1.000
_cell.angle_alpha   90.00
_cell.angle_beta   90.00
_cell.angle_gamma   90.00
#
_symmetry.space_group_name_H-M   'P 1'
#
loop_
_entity.id
_entity.type
_entity.pdbx_description
1 polymer ?
#
loop_
_entity_poly.entity_id
_entity_poly.type
_entity_poly.pdbx_seq_one_letter_code
_entity_poly.pdbx_strand_id
1 'polypeptide(L)'
;MTTNLHGPLARYAARLHGSVGDRHHVASPLGAWLLLALCGSAVPDADGLADALGTDPATAARTAAALLDAPHPLAPAATAVWHRPDADTDALAAWRATLPRATETGPLPDQAGLDAWARRHSAGLLDRFPLTLSPRVVLALASAVATRISWADPFGLAPASALGPDSPWAGRLTRVLHTPGYGHRAWIAATPEAGDVAVHTAAAEPGDGNGADGAGDGDGAGLLVVSVAAAPEVAPADVLAAAYRIAADADAGEPTGQRSLFDLPLGATPLWTLREETVRTHARDRRVEQHTAALPCWSARAEHDLTGPGLGFSVLARVLAPLIGGTEVEARQAVVARYSRYGFEAAAVTGVFGPVGLPPEGVARTAELRFGHPYAVVAVATDRRGDRVGPWHGVPVFSGWVAEPDDVSEAEFADPPLM
;
A
#
# COMPACT_ATOMS: atom_id res chain seq x y z
N MET A 1 -5.84 9.95 22.32
CA MET A 1 -5.26 10.63 21.13
C MET A 1 -4.70 9.56 20.23
N THR A 2 -5.27 9.38 19.05
CA THR A 2 -4.67 8.55 17.99
C THR A 2 -3.55 9.35 17.34
N THR A 3 -2.30 8.93 17.54
CA THR A 3 -1.15 9.53 16.85
C THR A 3 -1.29 9.24 15.36
N ASN A 4 -1.45 10.28 14.53
CA ASN A 4 -1.54 10.11 13.09
C ASN A 4 -0.17 9.64 12.55
N LEU A 5 -0.09 8.35 12.20
CA LEU A 5 1.14 7.69 11.76
C LEU A 5 1.49 7.99 10.28
N HIS A 6 0.58 8.63 9.54
CA HIS A 6 0.74 8.94 8.12
C HIS A 6 2.00 9.77 7.82
N GLY A 7 2.24 10.86 8.56
CA GLY A 7 3.41 11.73 8.38
C GLY A 7 4.75 11.01 8.62
N PRO A 8 4.93 10.32 9.76
CA PRO A 8 6.08 9.45 10.01
C PRO A 8 6.31 8.40 8.91
N LEU A 9 5.25 7.71 8.46
CA LEU A 9 5.37 6.69 7.41
C LEU A 9 5.69 7.26 6.04
N ALA A 10 5.13 8.41 5.66
CA ALA A 10 5.48 9.08 4.41
C ALA A 10 6.98 9.47 4.38
N ARG A 11 7.51 9.99 5.50
CA ARG A 11 8.96 10.26 5.65
C ARG A 11 9.81 8.99 5.57
N TYR A 12 9.35 7.89 6.17
CA TYR A 12 10.07 6.62 6.12
C TYR A 12 10.05 5.99 4.72
N ALA A 13 8.90 6.01 4.07
CA ALA A 13 8.69 5.53 2.71
C ALA A 13 9.59 6.24 1.70
N ALA A 14 9.73 7.58 1.80
CA ALA A 14 10.64 8.34 0.94
C ALA A 14 12.09 7.84 1.04
N ARG A 15 12.57 7.46 2.23
CA ARG A 15 13.91 6.86 2.41
C ARG A 15 13.98 5.45 1.81
N LEU A 16 12.98 4.63 2.07
CA LEU A 16 12.95 3.23 1.61
C LEU A 16 12.91 3.15 0.08
N HIS A 17 11.98 3.86 -0.57
CA HIS A 17 11.92 3.93 -2.04
C HIS A 17 13.16 4.60 -2.64
N GLY A 18 13.67 5.66 -2.01
CA GLY A 18 14.91 6.34 -2.43
C GLY A 18 16.14 5.43 -2.44
N SER A 19 16.17 4.39 -1.60
CA SER A 19 17.25 3.38 -1.61
C SER A 19 17.11 2.31 -2.72
N VAL A 20 15.91 2.13 -3.27
CA VAL A 20 15.60 1.12 -4.30
C VAL A 20 15.75 1.70 -5.72
N GLY A 21 15.33 2.96 -5.89
CA GLY A 21 15.36 3.70 -7.16
C GLY A 21 14.05 3.63 -7.95
N ASP A 22 14.18 3.69 -9.27
CA ASP A 22 13.12 3.82 -10.28
C ASP A 22 12.69 2.50 -10.94
N ARG A 23 13.29 1.37 -10.52
CA ARG A 23 12.92 0.02 -10.98
C ARG A 23 11.54 -0.38 -10.47
N HIS A 24 10.89 -1.32 -11.14
CA HIS A 24 9.61 -1.85 -10.65
C HIS A 24 9.80 -2.51 -9.27
N HIS A 25 9.05 -2.05 -8.26
CA HIS A 25 9.12 -2.63 -6.92
C HIS A 25 7.87 -2.30 -6.08
N VAL A 26 7.67 -3.11 -5.03
CA VAL A 26 6.72 -2.86 -3.95
C VAL A 26 7.45 -2.97 -2.61
N ALA A 27 7.03 -2.21 -1.61
CA ALA A 27 7.58 -2.20 -0.26
C ALA A 27 6.46 -2.09 0.78
N SER A 28 6.77 -2.38 2.04
CA SER A 28 5.94 -2.05 3.19
C SER A 28 6.74 -1.15 4.14
N PRO A 29 6.70 0.18 3.93
CA PRO A 29 7.29 1.13 4.87
C PRO A 29 6.78 0.92 6.30
N LEU A 30 5.52 0.49 6.48
CA LEU A 30 4.98 0.10 7.78
C LEU A 30 5.74 -1.09 8.39
N GLY A 31 5.90 -2.20 7.66
CA GLY A 31 6.57 -3.39 8.20
C GLY A 31 8.00 -3.12 8.68
N ALA A 32 8.74 -2.30 7.94
CA ALA A 32 10.09 -1.88 8.33
C ALA A 32 10.09 -0.85 9.47
N TRP A 33 9.15 0.11 9.47
CA TRP A 33 8.98 1.08 10.56
C TRP A 33 8.59 0.40 11.88
N LEU A 34 7.72 -0.61 11.86
CA LEU A 34 7.33 -1.40 13.04
C LEU A 34 8.55 -2.05 13.69
N LEU A 35 9.41 -2.71 12.91
CA LEU A 35 10.67 -3.28 13.43
C LEU A 35 11.59 -2.22 14.04
N LEU A 36 11.78 -1.10 13.34
CA LEU A 36 12.60 0.02 13.82
C LEU A 36 12.06 0.58 15.15
N ALA A 37 10.74 0.69 15.28
CA ALA A 37 10.05 1.18 16.47
C ALA A 37 10.17 0.21 17.66
N LEU A 38 9.99 -1.10 17.44
CA LEU A 38 10.13 -2.12 18.49
C LEU A 38 11.57 -2.26 18.99
N CYS A 39 12.55 -2.15 18.10
CA CYS A 39 13.96 -2.15 18.50
C CYS A 39 14.35 -0.84 19.20
N GLY A 40 13.71 0.27 18.83
CA GLY A 40 13.89 1.56 19.47
C GLY A 40 13.52 1.60 20.95
N SER A 41 12.68 0.68 21.45
CA SER A 41 12.38 0.60 22.89
C SER A 41 13.57 0.12 23.73
N ALA A 42 14.51 -0.62 23.14
CA ALA A 42 15.74 -1.04 23.81
C ALA A 42 16.73 0.12 23.99
N VAL A 43 16.68 1.10 23.08
CA VAL A 43 17.71 2.12 22.87
C VAL A 43 17.09 3.50 22.54
N PRO A 44 16.20 4.03 23.39
CA PRO A 44 15.37 5.20 23.05
C PRO A 44 16.17 6.48 22.79
N ASP A 45 17.36 6.60 23.36
CA ASP A 45 18.25 7.75 23.22
C ASP A 45 19.27 7.61 22.05
N ALA A 46 19.07 6.66 21.14
CA ALA A 46 19.99 6.41 20.02
C ALA A 46 19.97 7.56 18.99
N ASP A 47 21.12 8.19 18.76
CA ASP A 47 21.30 9.28 17.80
C ASP A 47 20.77 8.92 16.39
N GLY A 48 19.89 9.77 15.86
CA GLY A 48 19.28 9.60 14.54
C GLY A 48 18.08 8.64 14.47
N LEU A 49 17.78 7.89 15.53
CA LEU A 49 16.62 6.98 15.57
C LEU A 49 15.28 7.73 15.44
N ALA A 50 15.12 8.84 16.17
CA ALA A 50 13.92 9.68 16.09
C ALA A 50 13.73 10.32 14.70
N ASP A 51 14.83 10.65 14.01
CA ASP A 51 14.77 11.16 12.64
C ASP A 51 14.35 10.06 11.65
N ALA A 52 14.90 8.86 11.77
CA ALA A 52 14.52 7.71 10.96
C ALA A 52 13.04 7.34 11.17
N LEU A 53 12.59 7.25 12.44
CA LEU A 53 11.19 6.98 12.78
C LEU A 53 10.22 8.12 12.42
N GLY A 54 10.72 9.34 12.25
CA GLY A 54 9.90 10.54 12.04
C GLY A 54 9.08 10.99 13.26
N THR A 55 9.31 10.39 14.43
CA THR A 55 8.64 10.67 15.71
C THR A 55 9.54 10.21 16.87
N ASP A 56 9.18 10.49 18.13
CA ASP A 56 10.00 10.05 19.26
C ASP A 56 9.96 8.51 19.42
N PRO A 57 11.09 7.85 19.77
CA PRO A 57 11.14 6.39 19.79
C PRO A 57 10.18 5.72 20.78
N ALA A 58 9.84 6.38 21.88
CA ALA A 58 8.92 5.84 22.87
C ALA A 58 7.45 5.90 22.38
N THR A 59 7.06 6.97 21.66
CA THR A 59 5.77 7.03 20.95
C THR A 59 5.74 6.02 19.81
N ALA A 60 6.82 5.91 19.03
CA ALA A 60 6.90 4.92 17.97
C ALA A 60 6.66 3.49 18.50
N ALA A 61 7.37 3.10 19.57
CA ALA A 61 7.21 1.80 20.19
C ALA A 61 5.78 1.55 20.72
N ARG A 62 5.16 2.55 21.37
CA ARG A 62 3.76 2.46 21.83
C ARG A 62 2.76 2.34 20.67
N THR A 63 2.97 3.08 19.58
CA THR A 63 2.11 3.00 18.38
C THR A 63 2.28 1.67 17.67
N ALA A 64 3.51 1.17 17.53
CA ALA A 64 3.78 -0.16 16.98
C ALA A 64 3.11 -1.27 17.81
N ALA A 65 3.23 -1.20 19.14
CA ALA A 65 2.54 -2.12 20.04
C ALA A 65 1.02 -2.08 19.88
N ALA A 66 0.42 -0.88 19.85
CA ALA A 66 -1.02 -0.72 19.70
C ALA A 66 -1.57 -1.26 18.35
N LEU A 67 -0.79 -1.17 17.27
CA LEU A 67 -1.17 -1.76 15.97
C LEU A 67 -1.03 -3.29 15.96
N LEU A 68 0.02 -3.82 16.58
CA LEU A 68 0.30 -5.27 16.63
C LEU A 68 -0.63 -6.03 17.59
N ASP A 69 -0.99 -5.43 18.73
CA ASP A 69 -1.95 -6.02 19.68
C ASP A 69 -3.42 -5.87 19.22
N ALA A 70 -3.68 -5.06 18.17
CA ALA A 70 -5.00 -4.91 17.53
C ALA A 70 -4.87 -5.01 15.99
N PRO A 71 -4.51 -6.19 15.44
CA PRO A 71 -4.15 -6.35 14.03
C PRO A 71 -5.31 -6.06 13.08
N HIS A 72 -4.99 -5.51 11.89
CA HIS A 72 -5.98 -5.23 10.85
C HIS A 72 -6.28 -6.48 10.02
N PRO A 73 -7.57 -6.83 9.77
CA PRO A 73 -7.93 -8.09 9.09
C PRO A 73 -7.41 -8.18 7.65
N LEU A 74 -7.27 -7.05 6.95
CA LEU A 74 -6.76 -6.99 5.57
C LEU A 74 -5.27 -6.67 5.48
N ALA A 75 -4.63 -6.39 6.61
CA ALA A 75 -3.21 -6.11 6.70
C ALA A 75 -2.61 -6.79 7.94
N PRO A 76 -2.70 -8.14 8.05
CA PRO A 76 -2.03 -8.88 9.10
C PRO A 76 -0.54 -8.55 9.10
N ALA A 77 -0.09 -7.95 10.20
CA ALA A 77 1.29 -7.63 10.47
C ALA A 77 1.80 -8.55 11.59
N ALA A 78 2.89 -9.25 11.33
CA ALA A 78 3.61 -10.07 12.29
C ALA A 78 5.02 -9.52 12.48
N THR A 79 5.53 -9.61 13.70
CA THR A 79 6.92 -9.29 14.04
C THR A 79 7.55 -10.47 14.79
N ALA A 80 8.85 -10.67 14.60
CA ALA A 80 9.61 -11.66 15.34
C ALA A 80 11.02 -11.16 15.70
N VAL A 81 11.50 -11.62 16.85
CA VAL A 81 12.83 -11.36 17.40
C VAL A 81 13.43 -12.68 17.88
N TRP A 82 14.33 -13.24 17.08
CA TRP A 82 15.05 -14.46 17.45
C TRP A 82 16.53 -14.19 17.69
N HIS A 83 17.13 -14.92 18.62
CA HIS A 83 18.52 -14.76 19.02
C HIS A 83 19.18 -16.14 19.15
N ARG A 84 20.50 -16.22 18.97
CA ARG A 84 21.19 -17.49 19.22
C ARG A 84 21.13 -17.87 20.72
N PRO A 85 21.03 -19.17 21.08
CA PRO A 85 21.00 -19.60 22.48
C PRO A 85 22.24 -19.21 23.31
N ASP A 86 23.38 -18.98 22.67
CA ASP A 86 24.63 -18.54 23.30
C ASP A 86 24.75 -17.01 23.47
N ALA A 87 23.72 -16.25 23.06
CA ALA A 87 23.63 -14.80 23.15
C ALA A 87 22.50 -14.29 24.06
N ASP A 88 21.93 -15.16 24.92
CA ASP A 88 20.86 -14.75 25.85
C ASP A 88 21.43 -14.03 27.09
N THR A 89 21.41 -12.69 27.06
CA THR A 89 21.82 -11.83 28.18
C THR A 89 20.62 -11.34 28.98
N ASP A 90 20.81 -11.01 30.26
CA ASP A 90 19.77 -10.38 31.10
C ASP A 90 19.16 -9.12 30.46
N ALA A 91 19.97 -8.34 29.73
CA ALA A 91 19.53 -7.13 29.06
C ALA A 91 18.69 -7.43 27.80
N LEU A 92 19.05 -8.48 27.04
CA LEU A 92 18.23 -8.99 25.94
C LEU A 92 16.90 -9.56 26.46
N ALA A 93 16.93 -10.32 27.55
CA ALA A 93 15.72 -10.84 28.21
C ALA A 93 14.82 -9.71 28.72
N ALA A 94 15.39 -8.67 29.35
CA ALA A 94 14.65 -7.50 29.81
C ALA A 94 13.97 -6.75 28.66
N TRP A 95 14.66 -6.49 27.54
CA TRP A 95 14.03 -5.87 26.37
C TRP A 95 12.95 -6.76 25.75
N ARG A 96 13.20 -8.08 25.58
CA ARG A 96 12.19 -9.02 25.05
C ARG A 96 10.90 -9.00 25.88
N ALA A 97 10.99 -8.84 27.20
CA ALA A 97 9.83 -8.70 28.08
C ALA A 97 9.02 -7.40 27.88
N THR A 98 9.54 -6.41 27.15
CA THR A 98 8.81 -5.18 26.77
C THR A 98 8.11 -5.27 25.42
N LEU A 99 8.35 -6.32 24.63
CA LEU A 99 7.77 -6.46 23.29
C LEU A 99 6.26 -6.79 23.34
N PRO A 100 5.48 -6.38 22.32
CA PRO A 100 4.06 -6.72 22.22
C PRO A 100 3.83 -8.22 22.21
N ARG A 101 2.68 -8.68 22.73
CA ARG A 101 2.37 -10.12 22.83
C ARG A 101 2.28 -10.82 21.47
N ALA A 102 1.93 -10.07 20.43
CA ALA A 102 1.92 -10.54 19.05
C ALA A 102 3.34 -10.73 18.43
N THR A 103 4.41 -10.34 19.13
CA THR A 103 5.80 -10.52 18.65
C THR A 103 6.28 -11.93 18.99
N GLU A 104 6.62 -12.73 17.98
CA GLU A 104 7.23 -14.05 18.21
C GLU A 104 8.66 -13.85 18.76
N THR A 105 9.00 -14.49 19.88
CA THR A 105 10.35 -14.42 20.45
C THR A 105 10.85 -15.80 20.83
N GLY A 106 12.16 -16.03 20.69
CA GLY A 106 12.74 -17.34 21.00
C GLY A 106 14.16 -17.53 20.47
N PRO A 107 14.68 -18.76 20.54
CA PRO A 107 15.95 -19.11 19.89
C PRO A 107 15.82 -19.00 18.37
N LEU A 108 16.94 -18.69 17.70
CA LEU A 108 17.05 -18.59 16.25
C LEU A 108 16.66 -19.92 15.58
N PRO A 109 15.58 -19.97 14.77
CA PRO A 109 15.20 -21.18 14.04
C PRO A 109 16.25 -21.56 13.00
N ASP A 110 16.16 -22.78 12.47
CA ASP A 110 16.85 -23.11 11.22
C ASP A 110 16.13 -22.48 10.01
N GLN A 111 16.73 -22.63 8.81
CA GLN A 111 16.16 -22.05 7.59
C GLN A 111 14.75 -22.59 7.29
N ALA A 112 14.47 -23.86 7.62
CA ALA A 112 13.15 -24.45 7.41
C ALA A 112 12.10 -23.85 8.34
N GLY A 113 12.47 -23.54 9.59
CA GLY A 113 11.67 -22.79 10.56
C GLY A 113 11.39 -21.35 10.12
N LEU A 114 12.41 -20.64 9.63
CA LEU A 114 12.24 -19.29 9.07
C LEU A 114 11.35 -19.29 7.83
N ASP A 115 11.56 -20.22 6.90
CA ASP A 115 10.74 -20.36 5.69
C ASP A 115 9.28 -20.73 6.05
N ALA A 116 9.08 -21.55 7.09
CA ALA A 116 7.75 -21.85 7.63
C ALA A 116 7.10 -20.62 8.28
N TRP A 117 7.86 -19.78 8.98
CA TRP A 117 7.37 -18.50 9.51
C TRP A 117 6.95 -17.56 8.36
N ALA A 118 7.81 -17.40 7.35
CA ALA A 118 7.51 -16.60 6.16
C ALA A 118 6.20 -17.05 5.49
N ARG A 119 6.02 -18.36 5.27
CA ARG A 119 4.78 -18.90 4.68
C ARG A 119 3.54 -18.61 5.53
N ARG A 120 3.58 -18.84 6.85
CA ARG A 120 2.45 -18.58 7.76
C ARG A 120 2.03 -17.11 7.73
N HIS A 121 2.99 -16.20 7.91
CA HIS A 121 2.72 -14.77 8.09
C HIS A 121 2.62 -13.98 6.78
N SER A 122 2.77 -14.64 5.62
CA SER A 122 2.53 -14.08 4.28
C SER A 122 1.28 -14.62 3.58
N ALA A 123 0.43 -15.37 4.30
CA ALA A 123 -0.69 -16.13 3.73
C ALA A 123 -0.26 -17.09 2.57
N GLY A 124 0.98 -17.56 2.59
CA GLY A 124 1.59 -18.41 1.56
C GLY A 124 2.21 -17.68 0.37
N LEU A 125 2.25 -16.33 0.33
CA LEU A 125 2.85 -15.57 -0.78
C LEU A 125 4.40 -15.60 -0.76
N LEU A 126 5.00 -15.88 0.40
CA LEU A 126 6.45 -16.00 0.58
C LEU A 126 6.81 -17.42 1.02
N ASP A 127 7.19 -18.27 0.06
CA ASP A 127 7.63 -19.65 0.32
C ASP A 127 8.93 -19.75 1.14
N ARG A 128 9.77 -18.72 1.10
CA ARG A 128 11.09 -18.66 1.74
C ARG A 128 11.29 -17.34 2.45
N PHE A 129 12.09 -17.38 3.51
CA PHE A 129 12.52 -16.21 4.25
C PHE A 129 13.66 -15.47 3.49
N PRO A 130 13.67 -14.12 3.42
CA PRO A 130 14.62 -13.37 2.58
C PRO A 130 16.07 -13.34 3.10
N LEU A 131 16.31 -13.76 4.34
CA LEU A 131 17.66 -14.01 4.86
C LEU A 131 18.02 -15.49 4.69
N THR A 132 19.23 -15.73 4.21
CA THR A 132 19.88 -17.04 4.28
C THR A 132 20.73 -17.06 5.54
N LEU A 133 20.40 -17.92 6.50
CA LEU A 133 21.10 -17.95 7.78
C LEU A 133 22.59 -18.24 7.62
N SER A 134 23.41 -17.26 7.99
CA SER A 134 24.85 -17.45 8.17
C SER A 134 25.16 -17.85 9.62
N PRO A 135 26.25 -18.59 9.90
CA PRO A 135 26.67 -18.90 11.27
C PRO A 135 26.99 -17.68 12.14
N ARG A 136 27.02 -16.46 11.56
CA ARG A 136 27.34 -15.21 12.24
C ARG A 136 26.11 -14.43 12.71
N VAL A 137 24.91 -14.78 12.25
CA VAL A 137 23.65 -14.13 12.67
C VAL A 137 23.46 -14.39 14.17
N VAL A 138 23.64 -13.36 15.00
CA VAL A 138 23.43 -13.44 16.45
C VAL A 138 22.00 -13.08 16.84
N LEU A 139 21.43 -12.09 16.15
CA LEU A 139 20.07 -11.60 16.31
C LEU A 139 19.42 -11.47 14.93
N ALA A 140 18.21 -12.01 14.77
CA ALA A 140 17.39 -11.88 13.59
C ALA A 140 16.10 -11.14 13.92
N LEU A 141 15.79 -10.11 13.13
CA LEU A 141 14.61 -9.27 13.25
C LEU A 141 13.77 -9.44 11.99
N ALA A 142 12.50 -9.78 12.15
CA ALA A 142 11.62 -10.06 11.02
C ALA A 142 10.28 -9.34 11.16
N SER A 143 9.79 -8.78 10.07
CA SER A 143 8.38 -8.44 9.92
C SER A 143 7.84 -8.99 8.62
N ALA A 144 6.60 -9.44 8.70
CA ALA A 144 5.80 -9.84 7.57
C ALA A 144 4.51 -9.03 7.63
N VAL A 145 4.21 -8.32 6.55
CA VAL A 145 2.90 -7.73 6.32
C VAL A 145 2.46 -8.28 4.99
N ALA A 146 1.26 -8.84 4.93
CA ALA A 146 0.70 -9.39 3.69
C ALA A 146 -0.77 -9.02 3.58
N THR A 147 -1.27 -8.93 2.34
CA THR A 147 -2.69 -8.76 2.06
C THR A 147 -3.11 -9.79 1.03
N ARG A 148 -4.35 -10.26 1.17
CA ARG A 148 -5.12 -10.94 0.13
C ARG A 148 -6.47 -10.26 0.16
N ILE A 149 -6.79 -9.54 -0.91
CA ILE A 149 -7.93 -8.63 -0.97
C ILE A 149 -8.65 -8.79 -2.31
N SER A 150 -9.97 -8.68 -2.26
CA SER A 150 -10.84 -8.59 -3.43
C SER A 150 -11.16 -7.12 -3.68
N TRP A 151 -11.27 -6.67 -4.93
CA TRP A 151 -11.88 -5.36 -5.17
C TRP A 151 -13.37 -5.47 -4.80
N ALA A 152 -13.90 -4.47 -4.09
CA ALA A 152 -15.35 -4.40 -3.86
C ALA A 152 -16.12 -4.39 -5.20
N ASP A 153 -15.53 -3.72 -6.21
CA ASP A 153 -16.04 -3.61 -7.56
C ASP A 153 -14.96 -4.03 -8.58
N PRO A 154 -15.07 -5.21 -9.21
CA PRO A 154 -14.10 -5.68 -10.21
C PRO A 154 -13.90 -4.73 -11.40
N PHE A 155 -12.69 -4.74 -11.95
CA PHE A 155 -12.38 -3.98 -13.16
C PHE A 155 -13.04 -4.57 -14.42
N GLY A 156 -13.48 -3.68 -15.30
CA GLY A 156 -13.72 -4.00 -16.71
C GLY A 156 -12.41 -4.19 -17.48
N LEU A 157 -12.50 -4.60 -18.74
CA LEU A 157 -11.35 -4.74 -19.63
C LEU A 157 -11.44 -3.78 -20.82
N ALA A 158 -10.31 -3.19 -21.18
CA ALA A 158 -10.14 -2.34 -22.36
C ALA A 158 -8.93 -2.81 -23.20
N PRO A 159 -8.86 -2.49 -24.51
CA PRO A 159 -7.65 -2.70 -25.29
C PRO A 159 -6.50 -1.84 -24.75
N ALA A 160 -5.25 -2.30 -24.86
CA ALA A 160 -4.09 -1.58 -24.35
C ALA A 160 -3.89 -0.17 -24.94
N SER A 161 -4.47 0.12 -26.10
CA SER A 161 -4.54 1.48 -26.68
C SER A 161 -5.25 2.50 -25.77
N ALA A 162 -6.05 2.06 -24.78
CA ALA A 162 -6.66 2.93 -23.78
C ALA A 162 -5.63 3.64 -22.89
N LEU A 163 -4.40 3.10 -22.77
CA LEU A 163 -3.28 3.76 -22.11
C LEU A 163 -2.77 5.03 -22.82
N GLY A 164 -3.27 5.31 -24.03
CA GLY A 164 -2.88 6.45 -24.86
C GLY A 164 -1.82 6.10 -25.91
N PRO A 165 -1.70 6.90 -26.97
CA PRO A 165 -0.80 6.61 -28.11
C PRO A 165 0.68 6.69 -27.73
N ASP A 166 1.03 7.52 -26.75
CA ASP A 166 2.42 7.73 -26.30
C ASP A 166 2.85 6.75 -25.19
N SER A 167 1.99 5.78 -24.82
CA SER A 167 2.30 4.80 -23.81
C SER A 167 3.39 3.82 -24.29
N PRO A 168 4.53 3.67 -23.57
CA PRO A 168 5.52 2.63 -23.86
C PRO A 168 5.00 1.20 -23.66
N TRP A 169 3.80 1.04 -23.10
CA TRP A 169 3.18 -0.24 -22.78
C TRP A 169 2.09 -0.65 -23.78
N ALA A 170 1.45 0.29 -24.47
CA ALA A 170 0.36 0.03 -25.41
C ALA A 170 0.75 -0.87 -26.61
N GLY A 171 2.04 -0.93 -26.97
CA GLY A 171 2.57 -1.84 -27.99
C GLY A 171 3.07 -3.19 -27.47
N ARG A 172 3.04 -3.42 -26.15
CA ARG A 172 3.51 -4.65 -25.47
C ARG A 172 2.39 -5.43 -24.79
N LEU A 173 1.34 -4.75 -24.36
CA LEU A 173 0.15 -5.33 -23.74
C LEU A 173 -0.97 -5.49 -24.76
N THR A 174 -1.84 -6.47 -24.55
CA THR A 174 -3.05 -6.68 -25.35
C THR A 174 -4.25 -5.99 -24.71
N ARG A 175 -4.40 -6.14 -23.38
CA ARG A 175 -5.51 -5.60 -22.60
C ARG A 175 -5.03 -4.89 -21.36
N VAL A 176 -5.88 -4.03 -20.84
CA VAL A 176 -5.70 -3.30 -19.58
C VAL A 176 -7.01 -3.27 -18.80
N LEU A 177 -6.91 -2.98 -17.52
CA LEU A 177 -8.03 -2.79 -16.62
C LEU A 177 -8.68 -1.43 -16.88
N HIS A 178 -10.01 -1.38 -16.84
CA HIS A 178 -10.80 -0.17 -16.96
C HIS A 178 -11.75 -0.07 -15.76
N THR A 179 -11.84 1.11 -15.14
CA THR A 179 -12.69 1.33 -13.97
C THR A 179 -14.15 0.90 -14.23
N PRO A 180 -14.81 0.21 -13.29
CA PRO A 180 -16.25 -0.04 -13.35
C PRO A 180 -17.04 1.29 -13.30
N GLY A 181 -18.33 1.23 -13.63
CA GLY A 181 -19.21 2.41 -13.69
C GLY A 181 -19.61 3.00 -12.32
N TYR A 182 -19.23 2.34 -11.23
CA TYR A 182 -19.46 2.74 -9.84
C TYR A 182 -18.36 2.13 -8.95
N GLY A 183 -18.34 2.45 -7.65
CA GLY A 183 -17.40 1.88 -6.68
C GLY A 183 -16.01 2.53 -6.68
N HIS A 184 -15.35 2.58 -7.84
CA HIS A 184 -14.05 3.23 -8.00
C HIS A 184 -14.21 4.75 -8.06
N ARG A 185 -13.22 5.48 -7.53
CA ARG A 185 -13.12 6.93 -7.68
C ARG A 185 -11.92 7.25 -8.57
N ALA A 186 -12.04 8.30 -9.35
CA ALA A 186 -10.96 8.83 -10.16
C ALA A 186 -11.09 10.35 -10.22
N TRP A 187 -9.97 11.07 -10.20
CA TRP A 187 -9.93 12.53 -10.27
C TRP A 187 -8.56 13.04 -10.72
N ILE A 188 -8.48 14.33 -11.05
CA ILE A 188 -7.21 15.04 -11.27
C ILE A 188 -6.94 15.87 -10.02
N ALA A 189 -5.72 15.80 -9.48
CA ALA A 189 -5.31 16.50 -8.26
C ALA A 189 -4.08 17.38 -8.48
N ALA A 190 -4.08 18.59 -7.92
CA ALA A 190 -2.89 19.43 -7.88
C ALA A 190 -2.01 19.09 -6.67
N THR A 191 -0.73 18.86 -6.90
CA THR A 191 0.27 18.55 -5.87
C THR A 191 1.51 19.43 -6.02
N PRO A 192 2.16 19.84 -4.92
CA PRO A 192 3.34 20.71 -4.98
C PRO A 192 4.61 20.00 -5.50
N GLU A 193 4.72 18.67 -5.40
CA GLU A 193 5.87 17.90 -5.91
C GLU A 193 5.72 17.55 -7.39
N ALA A 194 4.51 17.14 -7.81
CA ALA A 194 4.29 16.47 -9.09
C ALA A 194 3.37 17.25 -10.05
N GLY A 195 2.91 18.45 -9.67
CA GLY A 195 1.97 19.24 -10.47
C GLY A 195 0.57 18.64 -10.47
N ASP A 196 -0.15 18.76 -11.58
CA ASP A 196 -1.44 18.10 -11.76
C ASP A 196 -1.24 16.61 -12.10
N VAL A 197 -1.76 15.73 -11.26
CA VAL A 197 -1.62 14.27 -11.36
C VAL A 197 -2.97 13.59 -11.58
N ALA A 198 -2.95 12.46 -12.30
CA ALA A 198 -4.10 11.55 -12.41
C ALA A 198 -4.17 10.64 -11.18
N VAL A 199 -5.34 10.53 -10.57
CA VAL A 199 -5.60 9.72 -9.38
C VAL A 199 -6.71 8.71 -9.65
N HIS A 200 -6.49 7.48 -9.22
CA HIS A 200 -7.51 6.43 -9.14
C HIS A 200 -7.50 5.83 -7.73
N THR A 201 -8.68 5.50 -7.18
CA THR A 201 -8.80 4.69 -5.98
C THR A 201 -9.81 3.57 -6.13
N ALA A 202 -9.47 2.42 -5.55
CA ALA A 202 -10.33 1.25 -5.43
C ALA A 202 -10.36 0.79 -3.96
N ALA A 203 -11.57 0.61 -3.43
CA ALA A 203 -11.78 -0.04 -2.14
C ALA A 203 -11.65 -1.56 -2.30
N ALA A 204 -11.09 -2.20 -1.29
CA ALA A 204 -10.86 -3.63 -1.27
C ALA A 204 -11.32 -4.24 0.05
N GLU A 205 -11.92 -5.43 -0.08
CA GLU A 205 -12.65 -6.16 0.96
C GLU A 205 -11.91 -7.47 1.33
N PRO A 206 -12.28 -8.12 2.46
CA PRO A 206 -11.74 -9.43 2.82
C PRO A 206 -12.07 -10.48 1.74
N GLY A 207 -11.04 -11.10 1.18
CA GLY A 207 -11.22 -12.25 0.30
C GLY A 207 -11.58 -13.52 1.09
N ASP A 208 -12.43 -14.36 0.49
CA ASP A 208 -12.84 -15.67 1.02
C ASP A 208 -11.65 -16.64 1.09
N GLY A 209 -10.91 -16.59 2.21
CA GLY A 209 -9.69 -17.40 2.38
C GLY A 209 -8.87 -17.11 3.62
N ASN A 210 -9.17 -16.05 4.37
CA ASN A 210 -8.65 -15.87 5.73
C ASN A 210 -9.44 -16.78 6.68
N GLY A 211 -8.95 -18.02 6.87
CA GLY A 211 -9.53 -19.04 7.75
C GLY A 211 -9.41 -18.72 9.24
N ALA A 212 -9.93 -17.57 9.65
CA ALA A 212 -10.21 -17.24 11.04
C ALA A 212 -11.67 -17.64 11.34
N ASP A 213 -11.85 -18.77 12.04
CA ASP A 213 -13.15 -19.15 12.61
C ASP A 213 -13.58 -18.07 13.62
N GLY A 214 -14.36 -17.10 13.15
CA GLY A 214 -14.69 -15.91 13.93
C GLY A 214 -15.37 -14.82 13.12
N ALA A 215 -16.65 -15.02 12.78
CA ALA A 215 -17.53 -13.92 12.44
C ALA A 215 -17.69 -13.00 13.67
N GLY A 216 -16.93 -11.90 13.71
CA GLY A 216 -16.94 -10.95 14.81
C GLY A 216 -16.37 -9.58 14.41
N ASP A 217 -17.20 -8.54 14.53
CA ASP A 217 -16.85 -7.12 14.53
C ASP A 217 -15.98 -6.59 13.36
N GLY A 218 -16.10 -7.16 12.16
CA GLY A 218 -15.52 -6.62 10.92
C GLY A 218 -16.20 -5.36 10.36
N ASP A 219 -17.02 -4.67 11.16
CA ASP A 219 -17.88 -3.55 10.73
C ASP A 219 -17.08 -2.26 10.52
N GLY A 220 -16.46 -2.15 9.34
CA GLY A 220 -15.79 -0.94 8.83
C GLY A 220 -14.27 -1.02 8.65
N ALA A 221 -13.66 -2.20 8.69
CA ALA A 221 -12.23 -2.39 8.40
C ALA A 221 -12.00 -2.78 6.92
N GLY A 222 -11.20 -1.99 6.19
CA GLY A 222 -11.01 -2.09 4.74
C GLY A 222 -9.60 -1.69 4.27
N LEU A 223 -9.33 -1.79 2.97
CA LEU A 223 -8.10 -1.29 2.36
C LEU A 223 -8.45 -0.41 1.16
N LEU A 224 -7.93 0.82 1.12
CA LEU A 224 -8.06 1.70 -0.03
C LEU A 224 -6.74 1.72 -0.80
N VAL A 225 -6.77 1.29 -2.05
CA VAL A 225 -5.59 1.32 -2.93
C VAL A 225 -5.67 2.56 -3.81
N VAL A 226 -4.66 3.42 -3.71
CA VAL A 226 -4.52 4.70 -4.39
C VAL A 226 -3.43 4.58 -5.46
N SER A 227 -3.78 4.80 -6.72
CA SER A 227 -2.84 4.87 -7.85
C SER A 227 -2.67 6.33 -8.26
N VAL A 228 -1.43 6.81 -8.43
CA VAL A 228 -1.13 8.19 -8.84
C VAL A 228 -0.09 8.23 -9.96
N ALA A 229 -0.45 8.84 -11.08
CA ALA A 229 0.42 9.09 -12.23
C ALA A 229 0.63 10.59 -12.45
N ALA A 230 1.89 11.00 -12.60
CA ALA A 230 2.30 12.37 -12.90
C ALA A 230 2.95 12.44 -14.29
N ALA A 231 3.23 13.65 -14.80
CA ALA A 231 3.82 13.79 -16.13
C ALA A 231 5.14 13.00 -16.24
N PRO A 232 5.48 12.37 -17.40
CA PRO A 232 6.58 11.42 -17.52
C PRO A 232 7.97 11.93 -17.10
N GLU A 233 8.17 13.24 -17.09
CA GLU A 233 9.38 13.93 -16.65
C GLU A 233 9.51 14.12 -15.13
N VAL A 234 8.44 13.89 -14.36
CA VAL A 234 8.44 14.02 -12.89
C VAL A 234 9.21 12.87 -12.27
N ALA A 235 10.09 13.17 -11.31
CA ALA A 235 10.93 12.15 -10.69
C ALA A 235 10.08 11.15 -9.86
N PRO A 236 10.40 9.84 -9.86
CA PRO A 236 9.62 8.82 -9.13
C PRO A 236 9.41 9.13 -7.64
N ALA A 237 10.40 9.76 -6.99
CA ALA A 237 10.31 10.18 -5.59
C ALA A 237 9.23 11.25 -5.35
N ASP A 238 9.06 12.18 -6.28
CA ASP A 238 8.05 13.25 -6.22
C ASP A 238 6.64 12.69 -6.48
N VAL A 239 6.50 11.72 -7.39
CA VAL A 239 5.24 11.01 -7.63
C VAL A 239 4.84 10.16 -6.41
N LEU A 240 5.80 9.48 -5.77
CA LEU A 240 5.56 8.74 -4.53
C LEU A 240 5.18 9.68 -3.38
N ALA A 241 5.84 10.83 -3.23
CA ALA A 241 5.48 11.84 -2.22
C ALA A 241 4.06 12.41 -2.46
N ALA A 242 3.71 12.71 -3.71
CA ALA A 242 2.37 13.10 -4.11
C ALA A 242 1.33 12.00 -3.77
N ALA A 243 1.63 10.74 -4.10
CA ALA A 243 0.76 9.60 -3.79
C ALA A 243 0.54 9.43 -2.28
N TYR A 244 1.57 9.61 -1.46
CA TYR A 244 1.43 9.63 0.00
C TYR A 244 0.55 10.79 0.47
N ARG A 245 0.68 12.03 -0.04
CA ARG A 245 -0.24 13.10 0.37
C ARG A 245 -1.69 12.74 0.04
N ILE A 246 -1.95 12.29 -1.18
CA ILE A 246 -3.30 11.95 -1.66
C ILE A 246 -3.87 10.78 -0.84
N ALA A 247 -3.04 9.81 -0.44
CA ALA A 247 -3.42 8.72 0.44
C ALA A 247 -3.90 9.17 1.84
N ALA A 248 -3.52 10.36 2.31
CA ALA A 248 -3.93 10.88 3.61
C ALA A 248 -5.43 11.25 3.69
N ASP A 249 -6.04 11.61 2.55
CA ASP A 249 -7.43 12.07 2.46
C ASP A 249 -8.20 11.49 1.26
N ALA A 250 -7.67 10.47 0.59
CA ALA A 250 -8.34 9.71 -0.47
C ALA A 250 -9.71 9.11 -0.07
N ASP A 251 -9.96 8.94 1.24
CA ASP A 251 -11.22 8.48 1.83
C ASP A 251 -12.10 9.65 2.35
N ALA A 252 -11.80 10.89 1.96
CA ALA A 252 -12.65 12.06 2.20
C ALA A 252 -13.67 12.24 1.07
N GLY A 253 -14.82 12.86 1.38
CA GLY A 253 -15.85 13.19 0.39
C GLY A 253 -15.33 14.16 -0.68
N GLU A 254 -14.57 15.16 -0.26
CA GLU A 254 -13.88 16.14 -1.11
C GLU A 254 -12.36 16.05 -0.85
N PRO A 255 -11.59 15.31 -1.66
CA PRO A 255 -10.14 15.21 -1.53
C PRO A 255 -9.41 16.53 -1.82
N THR A 256 -8.35 16.81 -1.06
CA THR A 256 -7.58 18.05 -1.18
C THR A 256 -6.92 18.17 -2.56
N GLY A 257 -6.99 19.36 -3.15
CA GLY A 257 -6.35 19.65 -4.43
C GLY A 257 -7.08 19.09 -5.65
N GLN A 258 -8.24 18.46 -5.49
CA GLN A 258 -9.08 18.03 -6.62
C GLN A 258 -9.38 19.22 -7.56
N ARG A 259 -9.17 19.00 -8.87
CA ARG A 259 -9.50 19.96 -9.93
C ARG A 259 -10.92 19.74 -10.42
N SER A 260 -11.66 20.83 -10.67
CA SER A 260 -12.84 20.78 -11.53
C SER A 260 -12.37 20.55 -12.97
N LEU A 261 -13.02 19.61 -13.66
CA LEU A 261 -12.81 19.37 -15.09
C LEU A 261 -13.20 20.58 -15.96
N PHE A 262 -14.03 21.49 -15.45
CA PHE A 262 -14.39 22.72 -16.16
C PHE A 262 -13.29 23.80 -16.10
N ASP A 263 -12.37 23.71 -15.13
CA ASP A 263 -11.23 24.63 -15.02
C ASP A 263 -10.02 24.15 -15.85
N LEU A 264 -10.10 22.95 -16.45
CA LEU A 264 -9.07 22.35 -17.28
C LEU A 264 -9.35 22.52 -18.78
N PRO A 265 -8.30 22.57 -19.63
CA PRO A 265 -8.46 22.64 -21.08
C PRO A 265 -8.94 21.30 -21.66
N LEU A 266 -9.88 21.35 -22.60
CA LEU A 266 -10.32 20.18 -23.37
C LEU A 266 -9.20 19.65 -24.27
N GLY A 267 -9.22 18.35 -24.55
CA GLY A 267 -8.23 17.67 -25.40
C GLY A 267 -7.42 16.61 -24.66
N ALA A 268 -6.34 16.17 -25.29
CA ALA A 268 -5.46 15.13 -24.76
C ALA A 268 -4.20 15.71 -24.09
N THR A 269 -3.82 15.09 -22.98
CA THR A 269 -2.51 15.21 -22.31
C THR A 269 -1.89 13.81 -22.23
N PRO A 270 -0.63 13.66 -21.77
CA PRO A 270 -0.05 12.34 -21.51
C PRO A 270 -0.85 11.52 -20.46
N LEU A 271 -1.47 12.22 -19.50
CA LEU A 271 -2.15 11.62 -18.35
C LEU A 271 -3.66 11.43 -18.51
N TRP A 272 -4.31 12.19 -19.39
CA TRP A 272 -5.76 12.07 -19.61
C TRP A 272 -6.22 12.54 -20.98
N THR A 273 -7.48 12.27 -21.32
CA THR A 273 -8.20 13.03 -22.34
C THR A 273 -9.49 13.57 -21.75
N LEU A 274 -9.69 14.88 -21.91
CA LEU A 274 -10.85 15.60 -21.42
C LEU A 274 -11.75 15.95 -22.60
N ARG A 275 -12.97 15.38 -22.62
CA ARG A 275 -14.03 15.66 -23.60
C ARG A 275 -15.23 16.34 -22.96
N GLU A 276 -16.02 17.03 -23.77
CA GLU A 276 -17.24 17.73 -23.36
C GLU A 276 -18.41 17.28 -24.23
N GLU A 277 -19.53 16.90 -23.61
CA GLU A 277 -20.71 16.34 -24.28
C GLU A 277 -22.00 16.94 -23.72
N THR A 278 -23.01 17.15 -24.58
CA THR A 278 -24.35 17.55 -24.13
C THR A 278 -25.09 16.36 -23.56
N VAL A 279 -25.48 16.43 -22.28
CA VAL A 279 -26.19 15.37 -21.57
C VAL A 279 -27.52 15.87 -21.03
N ARG A 280 -28.42 14.95 -20.67
CA ARG A 280 -29.59 15.27 -19.85
C ARG A 280 -29.26 14.98 -18.40
N THR A 281 -29.36 15.98 -17.54
CA THR A 281 -28.94 15.89 -16.14
C THR A 281 -29.89 16.63 -15.19
N HIS A 282 -30.04 16.11 -13.98
CA HIS A 282 -30.70 16.81 -12.87
C HIS A 282 -29.70 17.60 -11.99
N ALA A 283 -28.42 17.66 -12.36
CA ALA A 283 -27.41 18.49 -11.69
C ALA A 283 -27.89 19.95 -11.61
N ARG A 284 -27.72 20.57 -10.44
CA ARG A 284 -28.32 21.86 -10.08
C ARG A 284 -27.83 23.01 -10.96
N ASP A 285 -26.56 22.97 -11.35
CA ASP A 285 -25.89 23.89 -12.28
C ASP A 285 -25.84 23.35 -13.72
N ARG A 286 -26.44 22.17 -13.95
CA ARG A 286 -26.44 21.40 -15.19
C ARG A 286 -25.05 21.00 -15.70
N ARG A 287 -24.06 20.98 -14.81
CA ARG A 287 -22.70 20.51 -15.10
C ARG A 287 -22.51 19.14 -14.45
N VAL A 288 -21.87 18.24 -15.18
CA VAL A 288 -21.54 16.90 -14.68
C VAL A 288 -20.07 16.68 -14.94
N GLU A 289 -19.35 16.16 -13.94
CA GLU A 289 -17.97 15.73 -14.09
C GLU A 289 -17.92 14.21 -13.99
N GLN A 290 -17.30 13.56 -14.96
CA GLN A 290 -17.16 12.12 -15.03
C GLN A 290 -15.70 11.77 -15.17
N HIS A 291 -15.27 10.73 -14.46
CA HIS A 291 -13.91 10.24 -14.50
C HIS A 291 -13.94 8.73 -14.77
N THR A 292 -13.05 8.28 -15.63
CA THR A 292 -12.75 6.87 -15.88
C THR A 292 -11.24 6.72 -15.86
N ALA A 293 -10.73 5.53 -15.55
CA ALA A 293 -9.29 5.27 -15.61
C ALA A 293 -8.97 3.95 -16.29
N ALA A 294 -7.91 3.96 -17.10
CA ALA A 294 -7.28 2.78 -17.67
C ALA A 294 -5.91 2.53 -17.01
N LEU A 295 -5.73 1.33 -16.44
CA LEU A 295 -4.51 0.91 -15.73
C LEU A 295 -4.10 -0.49 -16.15
N PRO A 296 -2.79 -0.81 -16.28
CA PRO A 296 -2.37 -2.17 -16.57
C PRO A 296 -2.49 -3.09 -15.35
N CYS A 297 -2.46 -4.40 -15.59
CA CYS A 297 -2.13 -5.35 -14.53
C CYS A 297 -0.64 -5.23 -14.19
N TRP A 298 -0.24 -5.68 -13.00
CA TRP A 298 1.17 -5.84 -12.62
C TRP A 298 1.32 -6.78 -11.43
N SER A 299 2.50 -7.36 -11.28
CA SER A 299 2.89 -8.18 -10.15
C SER A 299 4.33 -7.89 -9.74
N ALA A 300 4.54 -7.65 -8.46
CA ALA A 300 5.83 -7.30 -7.90
C ALA A 300 6.20 -8.29 -6.78
N ARG A 301 7.40 -8.87 -6.88
CA ARG A 301 8.09 -9.53 -5.76
C ARG A 301 9.40 -8.79 -5.53
N ALA A 302 9.55 -8.21 -4.34
CA ALA A 302 10.74 -7.44 -3.98
C ALA A 302 11.33 -7.91 -2.65
N GLU A 303 12.66 -7.88 -2.55
CA GLU A 303 13.42 -8.15 -1.33
C GLU A 303 14.35 -6.95 -1.08
N HIS A 304 14.15 -6.27 0.04
CA HIS A 304 14.85 -5.04 0.40
C HIS A 304 15.80 -5.28 1.57
N ASP A 305 17.04 -4.81 1.43
CA ASP A 305 18.01 -4.75 2.53
C ASP A 305 17.74 -3.49 3.37
N LEU A 306 17.28 -3.69 4.62
CA LEU A 306 16.94 -2.59 5.51
C LEU A 306 18.17 -2.02 6.23
N THR A 307 19.34 -2.67 6.14
CA THR A 307 20.58 -2.22 6.80
C THR A 307 21.23 -1.01 6.10
N GLY A 308 20.70 -0.61 4.94
CA GLY A 308 21.17 0.53 4.16
C GLY A 308 21.23 1.87 4.93
N PRO A 309 22.09 2.80 4.48
CA PRO A 309 22.27 4.09 5.14
C PRO A 309 20.97 4.90 5.18
N GLY A 310 20.67 5.49 6.34
CA GLY A 310 19.49 6.35 6.54
C GLY A 310 18.19 5.64 6.94
N LEU A 311 18.11 4.31 6.83
CA LEU A 311 16.93 3.50 7.19
C LEU A 311 16.79 3.17 8.68
N GLY A 312 17.76 3.58 9.50
CA GLY A 312 17.76 3.44 10.97
C GLY A 312 18.33 2.12 11.51
N PHE A 313 18.28 1.02 10.74
CA PHE A 313 18.76 -0.29 11.21
C PHE A 313 20.27 -0.38 11.45
N SER A 314 21.09 0.38 10.71
CA SER A 314 22.54 0.48 10.96
C SER A 314 22.88 1.25 12.24
N VAL A 315 21.99 2.12 12.72
CA VAL A 315 22.07 2.70 14.07
C VAL A 315 21.70 1.64 15.10
N LEU A 316 20.54 0.97 14.93
CA LEU A 316 20.11 -0.10 15.84
C LEU A 316 21.17 -1.19 16.00
N ALA A 317 21.77 -1.69 14.92
CA ALA A 317 22.81 -2.73 14.97
C ALA A 317 23.97 -2.34 15.90
N ARG A 318 24.37 -1.05 15.90
CA ARG A 318 25.43 -0.53 16.77
C ARG A 318 25.03 -0.45 18.23
N VAL A 319 23.79 -0.04 18.53
CA VAL A 319 23.35 0.20 19.92
C VAL A 319 22.72 -1.06 20.56
N LEU A 320 22.25 -2.02 19.76
CA LEU A 320 21.85 -3.36 20.21
C LEU A 320 23.04 -4.29 20.45
N ALA A 321 24.21 -4.03 19.84
CA ALA A 321 25.39 -4.89 19.97
C ALA A 321 25.80 -5.23 21.42
N PRO A 322 25.76 -4.31 22.41
CA PRO A 322 26.01 -4.63 23.81
C PRO A 322 24.97 -5.57 24.45
N LEU A 323 23.74 -5.62 23.93
CA LEU A 323 22.68 -6.50 24.44
C LEU A 323 22.87 -7.96 23.97
N ILE A 324 23.53 -8.16 22.82
CA ILE A 324 23.68 -9.49 22.19
C ILE A 324 25.13 -10.00 22.15
N GLY A 325 26.08 -9.25 22.70
CA GLY A 325 27.50 -9.65 22.76
C GLY A 325 28.22 -9.69 21.40
N GLY A 326 27.67 -9.08 20.36
CA GLY A 326 28.19 -9.14 18.99
C GLY A 326 27.62 -8.03 18.09
N THR A 327 28.23 -7.82 16.92
CA THR A 327 27.96 -6.63 16.07
C THR A 327 27.21 -6.90 14.77
N GLU A 328 26.93 -8.17 14.42
CA GLU A 328 26.25 -8.52 13.17
C GLU A 328 24.73 -8.66 13.41
N VAL A 329 23.96 -7.76 12.78
CA VAL A 329 22.48 -7.75 12.74
C VAL A 329 22.06 -7.70 11.28
N GLU A 330 21.25 -8.66 10.85
CA GLU A 330 20.69 -8.71 9.50
C GLU A 330 19.21 -8.32 9.55
N ALA A 331 18.78 -7.41 8.66
CA ALA A 331 17.40 -6.95 8.55
C ALA A 331 17.00 -6.87 7.07
N ARG A 332 16.01 -7.67 6.67
CA ARG A 332 15.43 -7.65 5.32
C ARG A 332 13.91 -7.65 5.38
N GLN A 333 13.32 -7.09 4.32
CA GLN A 333 11.90 -7.16 4.06
C GLN A 333 11.66 -7.86 2.73
N ALA A 334 10.75 -8.83 2.69
CA ALA A 334 10.20 -9.38 1.46
C ALA A 334 8.75 -8.94 1.31
N VAL A 335 8.37 -8.52 0.10
CA VAL A 335 7.00 -8.06 -0.21
C VAL A 335 6.56 -8.65 -1.54
N VAL A 336 5.31 -9.10 -1.60
CA VAL A 336 4.63 -9.53 -2.81
C VAL A 336 3.33 -8.77 -2.94
N ALA A 337 3.05 -8.24 -4.13
CA ALA A 337 1.77 -7.64 -4.48
C ALA A 337 1.39 -7.98 -5.93
N ARG A 338 0.08 -8.06 -6.19
CA ARG A 338 -0.50 -8.28 -7.53
C ARG A 338 -1.71 -7.36 -7.69
N TYR A 339 -1.89 -6.85 -8.91
CA TYR A 339 -3.00 -6.00 -9.31
C TYR A 339 -3.67 -6.63 -10.54
N SER A 340 -4.91 -7.12 -10.35
CA SER A 340 -5.66 -7.97 -11.30
C SER A 340 -7.13 -7.55 -11.42
N ARG A 341 -7.86 -8.16 -12.36
CA ARG A 341 -9.23 -7.76 -12.74
C ARG A 341 -10.27 -7.95 -11.63
N TYR A 342 -10.38 -9.16 -11.10
CA TYR A 342 -11.37 -9.54 -10.08
C TYR A 342 -10.92 -9.23 -8.63
N GLY A 343 -9.79 -8.52 -8.49
CA GLY A 343 -8.96 -8.65 -7.29
C GLY A 343 -8.52 -10.11 -7.16
N PHE A 344 -8.71 -10.67 -5.96
CA PHE A 344 -8.65 -12.10 -5.68
C PHE A 344 -9.64 -12.49 -4.54
N GLU A 345 -10.91 -12.89 -4.72
CA GLU A 345 -11.96 -12.77 -5.77
C GLU A 345 -13.33 -12.60 -5.00
N ALA A 346 -14.54 -12.41 -5.53
CA ALA A 346 -15.05 -12.44 -6.90
C ALA A 346 -16.03 -11.28 -7.23
N ALA A 347 -17.35 -11.36 -6.94
CA ALA A 347 -18.32 -10.28 -7.29
C ALA A 347 -19.73 -10.35 -6.63
N ALA A 348 -20.42 -9.19 -6.60
CA ALA A 348 -21.89 -9.07 -6.54
C ALA A 348 -22.39 -7.81 -7.30
N VAL A 349 -23.68 -7.77 -7.69
CA VAL A 349 -24.31 -6.66 -8.45
C VAL A 349 -25.64 -6.26 -7.81
N THR A 350 -25.91 -4.94 -7.70
CA THR A 350 -27.21 -4.40 -7.25
C THR A 350 -27.74 -3.34 -8.22
N GLY A 351 -29.04 -3.39 -8.54
CA GLY A 351 -29.71 -2.41 -9.41
C GLY A 351 -30.74 -1.54 -8.65
N VAL A 352 -30.97 -0.32 -9.13
CA VAL A 352 -31.91 0.66 -8.54
C VAL A 352 -32.81 1.25 -9.62
N PHE A 353 -34.10 1.44 -9.30
CA PHE A 353 -35.09 2.09 -10.17
C PHE A 353 -35.45 3.49 -9.64
N GLY A 354 -35.68 4.44 -10.54
CA GLY A 354 -36.07 5.82 -10.23
C GLY A 354 -37.18 6.35 -11.17
N PRO A 355 -37.86 7.46 -10.82
CA PRO A 355 -39.06 7.92 -11.50
C PRO A 355 -38.83 8.50 -12.90
N VAL A 356 -39.84 8.39 -13.76
CA VAL A 356 -39.77 8.77 -15.19
C VAL A 356 -40.09 10.26 -15.38
N GLY A 357 -39.05 11.05 -15.62
CA GLY A 357 -39.14 12.40 -16.17
C GLY A 357 -37.89 12.70 -17.00
N LEU A 358 -38.04 13.34 -18.17
CA LEU A 358 -36.89 13.68 -19.01
C LEU A 358 -36.09 14.83 -18.37
N PRO A 359 -34.80 14.64 -18.02
CA PRO A 359 -34.01 15.69 -17.40
C PRO A 359 -33.72 16.84 -18.39
N PRO A 360 -33.49 18.08 -17.90
CA PRO A 360 -33.08 19.19 -18.76
C PRO A 360 -31.69 18.95 -19.36
N GLU A 361 -31.43 19.62 -20.49
CA GLU A 361 -30.13 19.59 -21.15
C GLU A 361 -29.08 20.41 -20.37
N GLY A 362 -27.90 19.82 -20.26
CA GLY A 362 -26.72 20.31 -19.58
C GLY A 362 -25.45 19.77 -20.25
N VAL A 363 -24.31 19.91 -19.57
CA VAL A 363 -22.99 19.60 -20.11
C VAL A 363 -22.27 18.62 -19.18
N ALA A 364 -21.79 17.50 -19.72
CA ALA A 364 -20.85 16.63 -19.05
C ALA A 364 -19.44 16.89 -19.55
N ARG A 365 -18.48 16.97 -18.64
CA ARG A 365 -17.06 16.82 -18.95
C ARG A 365 -16.58 15.47 -18.45
N THR A 366 -15.91 14.73 -19.32
CA THR A 366 -15.43 13.38 -19.04
C THR A 366 -13.92 13.34 -19.19
N ALA A 367 -13.22 13.03 -18.11
CA ALA A 367 -11.80 12.76 -18.09
C ALA A 367 -11.53 11.25 -18.14
N GLU A 368 -10.85 10.81 -19.20
CA GLU A 368 -10.32 9.47 -19.34
C GLU A 368 -8.87 9.48 -18.87
N LEU A 369 -8.64 9.09 -17.61
CA LEU A 369 -7.32 9.06 -16.98
C LEU A 369 -6.52 7.82 -17.44
N ARG A 370 -5.21 8.00 -17.61
CA ARG A 370 -4.31 7.00 -18.20
C ARG A 370 -3.11 6.78 -17.31
N PHE A 371 -2.96 5.54 -16.87
CA PHE A 371 -1.76 5.06 -16.18
C PHE A 371 -0.89 4.34 -17.21
N GLY A 372 -0.48 5.08 -18.25
CA GLY A 372 0.16 4.55 -19.46
C GLY A 372 1.69 4.49 -19.42
N HIS A 373 2.29 4.98 -18.35
CA HIS A 373 3.73 5.04 -18.09
C HIS A 373 3.94 4.87 -16.57
N PRO A 374 5.20 4.79 -16.06
CA PRO A 374 5.44 4.51 -14.67
C PRO A 374 4.69 5.41 -13.68
N TYR A 375 4.19 4.81 -12.59
CA TYR A 375 3.29 5.46 -11.64
C TYR A 375 3.44 4.88 -10.22
N ALA A 376 2.98 5.63 -9.23
CA ALA A 376 3.02 5.24 -7.82
C ALA A 376 1.71 4.56 -7.38
N VAL A 377 1.82 3.59 -6.47
CA VAL A 377 0.68 2.98 -5.77
C VAL A 377 0.91 3.06 -4.27
N VAL A 378 -0.13 3.38 -3.48
CA VAL A 378 -0.13 3.35 -2.02
C VAL A 378 -1.41 2.64 -1.54
N ALA A 379 -1.26 1.62 -0.69
CA ALA A 379 -2.38 0.93 -0.06
C ALA A 379 -2.52 1.39 1.41
N VAL A 380 -3.69 1.90 1.76
CA VAL A 380 -3.99 2.53 3.06
C VAL A 380 -5.05 1.71 3.78
N ALA A 381 -4.82 1.36 5.04
CA ALA A 381 -5.85 0.74 5.86
C ALA A 381 -6.94 1.76 6.22
N THR A 382 -8.20 1.32 6.15
CA THR A 382 -9.37 2.09 6.61
C THR A 382 -10.01 1.34 7.77
N ASP A 383 -10.33 2.03 8.86
CA ASP A 383 -10.94 1.42 10.05
C ASP A 383 -11.99 2.40 10.62
N ARG A 384 -13.23 2.32 10.10
CA ARG A 384 -14.36 3.21 10.45
C ARG A 384 -15.47 2.44 11.16
N ARG A 385 -15.35 2.31 12.47
CA ARG A 385 -16.29 1.58 13.34
C ARG A 385 -17.44 2.51 13.77
N GLY A 386 -18.37 2.74 12.85
CA GLY A 386 -19.42 3.76 12.98
C GLY A 386 -18.80 5.16 13.05
N ASP A 387 -19.24 5.98 14.02
CA ASP A 387 -18.72 7.33 14.26
C ASP A 387 -17.26 7.39 14.78
N ARG A 388 -16.59 6.23 14.96
CA ARG A 388 -15.24 6.15 15.51
C ARG A 388 -14.24 5.64 14.48
N VAL A 389 -13.07 6.27 14.51
CA VAL A 389 -11.91 5.91 13.71
C VAL A 389 -11.00 5.00 14.53
N GLY A 390 -10.74 3.79 14.03
CA GLY A 390 -9.83 2.82 14.65
C GLY A 390 -8.36 3.15 14.40
N PRO A 391 -7.42 2.45 15.08
CA PRO A 391 -6.00 2.80 15.08
C PRO A 391 -5.31 2.64 13.72
N TRP A 392 -5.92 1.88 12.80
CA TRP A 392 -5.38 1.60 11.47
C TRP A 392 -5.86 2.56 10.37
N HIS A 393 -6.90 3.36 10.61
CA HIS A 393 -7.44 4.23 9.56
C HIS A 393 -6.44 5.30 9.13
N GLY A 394 -6.20 5.41 7.83
CA GLY A 394 -5.23 6.34 7.26
C GLY A 394 -3.77 5.89 7.41
N VAL A 395 -3.51 4.64 7.82
CA VAL A 395 -2.15 4.08 7.91
C VAL A 395 -1.74 3.49 6.55
N PRO A 396 -0.70 4.03 5.87
CA PRO A 396 -0.17 3.44 4.64
C PRO A 396 0.57 2.14 4.98
N VAL A 397 0.08 1.02 4.44
CA VAL A 397 0.58 -0.32 4.73
C VAL A 397 1.61 -0.77 3.69
N PHE A 398 1.33 -0.49 2.42
CA PHE A 398 2.20 -0.81 1.28
C PHE A 398 2.30 0.39 0.33
N SER A 399 3.38 0.41 -0.42
CA SER A 399 3.60 1.38 -1.48
C SER A 399 4.54 0.79 -2.53
N GLY A 400 4.43 1.25 -3.77
CA GLY A 400 5.21 0.71 -4.87
C GLY A 400 5.34 1.66 -6.05
N TRP A 401 6.34 1.37 -6.87
CA TRP A 401 6.58 2.01 -8.14
C TRP A 401 6.32 1.01 -9.26
N VAL A 402 5.28 1.25 -10.05
CA VAL A 402 4.87 0.39 -11.16
C VAL A 402 5.62 0.86 -12.41
N ALA A 403 6.56 0.06 -12.90
CA ALA A 403 7.35 0.36 -14.10
C ALA A 403 7.34 -0.78 -15.14
N GLU A 404 7.07 -2.00 -14.68
CA GLU A 404 6.98 -3.21 -15.50
C GLU A 404 5.56 -3.80 -15.35
N PRO A 405 4.63 -3.49 -16.26
CA PRO A 405 3.29 -4.04 -16.23
C PRO A 405 3.20 -5.44 -16.84
N ASP A 406 2.18 -6.17 -16.41
CA ASP A 406 1.75 -7.45 -16.95
C ASP A 406 0.51 -7.28 -17.85
N ASP A 407 0.33 -8.19 -18.81
CA ASP A 407 -0.93 -8.30 -19.56
C ASP A 407 -2.02 -8.97 -18.70
N VAL A 408 -3.27 -8.80 -19.07
CA VAL A 408 -4.39 -9.47 -18.37
C VAL A 408 -4.32 -10.97 -18.67
N SER A 409 -4.24 -11.80 -17.64
CA SER A 409 -4.09 -13.25 -17.81
C SER A 409 -5.32 -13.87 -18.50
N GLU A 410 -5.12 -14.91 -19.32
CA GLU A 410 -6.22 -15.55 -20.07
C GLU A 410 -7.31 -16.12 -19.16
N ALA A 411 -6.95 -16.53 -17.93
CA ALA A 411 -7.89 -16.98 -16.91
C ALA A 411 -8.87 -15.88 -16.46
N GLU A 412 -8.46 -14.60 -16.51
CA GLU A 412 -9.28 -13.45 -16.13
C GLU A 412 -10.22 -12.97 -17.26
N PHE A 413 -10.36 -13.74 -18.36
CA PHE A 413 -11.27 -13.43 -19.47
C PHE A 413 -12.67 -14.03 -19.33
N ALA A 414 -12.82 -15.14 -18.58
CA ALA A 414 -14.13 -15.68 -18.24
C ALA A 414 -14.74 -14.90 -17.07
N ASP A 415 -16.08 -14.81 -17.01
CA ASP A 415 -16.76 -14.49 -15.76
C ASP A 415 -16.38 -15.53 -14.68
N PRO A 416 -16.33 -15.12 -13.39
CA PRO A 416 -15.67 -15.91 -12.36
C PRO A 416 -16.22 -17.33 -12.29
N PRO A 417 -15.37 -18.35 -12.05
CA PRO A 417 -15.83 -19.71 -11.86
C PRO A 417 -16.83 -19.73 -10.70
N LEU A 418 -18.05 -20.20 -10.97
CA LEU A 418 -19.07 -20.43 -9.95
C LEU A 418 -18.52 -21.40 -8.89
N MET A 419 -18.23 -20.88 -7.69
CA MET A 419 -17.94 -21.64 -6.47
C MET A 419 -18.78 -21.09 -5.33
#